data_AF-W2CYF4-F1
#
_entry.id   AF-W2CYF4-F1
#
_cell.length_a   1.000
_cell.length_b   1.000
_cell.length_c   1.000
_cell.angle_alpha   90.00
_cell.angle_beta   90.00
_cell.angle_gamma   90.00
#
_symmetry.space_group_name_H-M   'P 1'
#
loop_
_entity.id
_entity.type
_entity.pdbx_description
1 polymer ?
#
loop_
_entity_poly.entity_id
_entity_poly.type
_entity_poly.pdbx_seq_one_letter_code
_entity_poly.pdbx_strand_id
1 'polypeptide(L)'
;WELGYMSFDEMAEVKIGGFGIERDLYFLPTKLHEIKELSEIVGEQYTRTVEPIAKETPSFTNEATAETLPPKSVSPSSTLAPEGVPVLTLHQQYETPVPTNSQPDMEPPREMNGQTVYFDEEHHPVTDRERQAEVEASLFAPEAYTDWQRDVARVNREIAEKPQQRGRSAAGSTPRRTARRTGKATPSDKHQLSFLDLLSESEAPSPAPVPEVRRTFDVSPRPFLSQPDSHLRDGSIVVQGGQIGYLSNLNLSPTFHPMDLPLSRISRLKAYVEIRESYHRLYDYEANNHLADPEEREKLNRLYDDFVRRWGHLNLKANADLLKMDATGAEMLFLERSEGGRYIKADIFDHPTAFALTESVAADPSEALCASLNKFGTVELSYMTSLLPDMEESDILAALEGRIFFNPIADAYEIADRFISGNVIEKAERIDAWLLDHPGHEMAKQSLAALRAAIPTPIPFADLDFNLGERWIPAKVYARFASDLFGTDVGVSYLPEMDEYILSCDQKNQAIWHTYAVQG
;
A
#
# COMPACT_ATOMS: atom_id res chain seq x y z
N TRP A 1 -31.01 -53.10 -18.41
CA TRP A 1 -30.11 -51.93 -18.51
C TRP A 1 -29.81 -51.72 -19.97
N GLU A 2 -30.73 -51.07 -20.67
CA GLU A 2 -30.45 -50.53 -22.00
C GLU A 2 -29.69 -49.21 -21.76
N LEU A 3 -28.58 -48.97 -22.45
CA LEU A 3 -27.86 -47.71 -22.33
C LEU A 3 -28.62 -46.64 -23.11
N GLY A 4 -29.44 -45.87 -22.40
CA GLY A 4 -30.00 -44.63 -22.92
C GLY A 4 -28.89 -43.62 -23.14
N TYR A 5 -28.78 -43.08 -24.35
CA TYR A 5 -27.91 -41.95 -24.64
C TYR A 5 -28.55 -40.69 -24.03
N MET A 6 -28.03 -40.24 -22.89
CA MET A 6 -28.45 -38.99 -22.25
C MET A 6 -27.86 -37.81 -23.03
N SER A 7 -28.64 -36.76 -23.25
CA SER A 7 -28.20 -35.54 -23.93
C SER A 7 -27.33 -34.65 -23.03
N PHE A 8 -26.56 -33.74 -23.63
CA PHE A 8 -25.76 -32.77 -22.86
C PHE A 8 -26.65 -31.82 -22.04
N ASP A 9 -27.83 -31.45 -22.54
CA ASP A 9 -28.78 -30.59 -21.84
C ASP A 9 -29.33 -31.27 -20.57
N GLU A 10 -29.65 -32.56 -20.64
CA GLU A 10 -30.04 -33.39 -19.48
C GLU A 10 -28.89 -33.61 -18.48
N MET A 11 -27.64 -33.36 -18.87
CA MET A 11 -26.47 -33.45 -17.99
C MET A 11 -26.15 -32.13 -17.28
N ALA A 12 -26.60 -31.00 -17.82
CA ALA A 12 -26.39 -29.66 -17.27
C ALA A 12 -27.37 -29.32 -16.13
N GLU A 13 -28.66 -29.71 -16.24
CA GLU A 13 -29.67 -29.47 -15.22
C GLU A 13 -30.32 -30.78 -14.74
N VAL A 14 -30.09 -31.16 -13.48
CA VAL A 14 -30.70 -32.35 -12.88
C VAL A 14 -31.79 -31.96 -11.89
N LYS A 15 -33.04 -32.35 -12.18
CA LYS A 15 -34.21 -32.08 -11.34
C LYS A 15 -34.48 -33.24 -10.37
N ILE A 16 -34.36 -32.97 -9.07
CA ILE A 16 -34.63 -33.95 -7.99
C ILE A 16 -35.69 -33.37 -7.05
N GLY A 17 -36.79 -34.10 -6.85
CA GLY A 17 -37.81 -33.75 -5.86
C GLY A 17 -38.55 -32.41 -6.08
N GLY A 18 -38.46 -31.83 -7.28
CA GLY A 18 -39.06 -30.53 -7.61
C GLY A 18 -38.11 -29.33 -7.52
N PHE A 19 -36.85 -29.53 -7.13
CA PHE A 19 -35.79 -28.53 -7.24
C PHE A 19 -34.87 -28.89 -8.42
N GLY A 20 -34.52 -27.88 -9.22
CA GLY A 20 -33.47 -27.97 -10.25
C GLY A 20 -32.12 -27.64 -9.65
N ILE A 21 -31.09 -28.39 -10.04
CA ILE A 21 -29.69 -28.09 -9.73
C ILE A 21 -28.95 -28.03 -11.06
N GLU A 22 -28.57 -26.82 -11.46
CA GLU A 22 -27.65 -26.56 -12.56
C GLU A 22 -26.22 -26.92 -12.14
N ARG A 23 -25.38 -27.35 -13.09
CA ARG A 23 -23.97 -27.67 -12.85
C ARG A 23 -23.06 -26.91 -13.82
N ASP A 24 -22.15 -26.12 -13.26
CA ASP A 24 -21.10 -25.40 -14.00
C ASP A 24 -20.07 -26.37 -14.59
N LEU A 25 -20.43 -26.97 -15.73
CA LEU A 25 -19.60 -27.87 -16.52
C LEU A 25 -18.86 -27.09 -17.62
N TYR A 26 -17.77 -26.43 -17.24
CA TYR A 26 -16.86 -25.74 -18.17
C TYR A 26 -16.08 -26.74 -19.04
N PHE A 27 -16.71 -27.22 -20.13
CA PHE A 27 -16.07 -28.08 -21.11
C PHE A 27 -16.08 -27.43 -22.50
N LEU A 28 -14.90 -26.99 -22.96
CA LEU A 28 -14.69 -26.49 -24.33
C LEU A 28 -14.24 -27.65 -25.23
N PRO A 29 -15.03 -28.06 -26.24
CA PRO A 29 -14.68 -29.21 -27.09
C PRO A 29 -13.56 -28.86 -28.07
N THR A 30 -12.35 -29.39 -27.81
CA THR A 30 -11.23 -29.38 -28.77
C THR A 30 -11.53 -30.26 -29.97
N LYS A 31 -10.99 -29.93 -31.15
CA LYS A 31 -11.25 -30.69 -32.38
C LYS A 31 -10.45 -32.00 -32.33
N LEU A 32 -11.00 -33.09 -32.86
CA LEU A 32 -10.39 -34.43 -32.79
C LEU A 32 -8.95 -34.53 -33.31
N HIS A 33 -8.52 -33.64 -34.21
CA HIS A 33 -7.15 -33.60 -34.74
C HIS A 33 -6.15 -32.79 -33.89
N GLU A 34 -6.64 -32.05 -32.87
CA GLU A 34 -5.82 -31.27 -31.92
C GLU A 34 -5.42 -32.13 -30.70
N ILE A 35 -6.09 -33.27 -30.48
CA ILE A 35 -5.87 -34.20 -29.37
C ILE A 35 -4.73 -35.17 -29.71
N LYS A 36 -3.53 -34.90 -29.16
CA LYS A 36 -2.31 -35.70 -29.41
C LYS A 36 -2.48 -37.20 -29.16
N GLU A 37 -3.18 -37.56 -28.08
CA GLU A 37 -3.41 -38.95 -27.64
C GLU A 37 -4.15 -39.80 -28.68
N LEU A 38 -5.01 -39.21 -29.53
CA LEU A 38 -5.69 -39.95 -30.59
C LEU A 38 -4.76 -40.34 -31.75
N SER A 39 -3.61 -39.67 -31.92
CA SER A 39 -2.67 -39.97 -32.99
C SER A 39 -1.97 -41.33 -32.80
N GLU A 40 -1.68 -41.71 -31.55
CA GLU A 40 -1.04 -42.98 -31.20
C GLU A 40 -2.00 -44.18 -31.33
N ILE A 41 -3.31 -43.94 -31.25
CA ILE A 41 -4.34 -45.00 -31.27
C ILE A 41 -4.86 -45.31 -32.68
N VAL A 42 -4.89 -44.31 -33.58
CA VAL A 42 -5.55 -44.43 -34.90
C VAL A 42 -4.58 -44.39 -36.09
N GLY A 43 -3.41 -43.75 -35.96
CA GLY A 43 -2.41 -43.63 -37.03
C GLY A 43 -2.87 -42.86 -38.27
N GLU A 44 -2.14 -42.99 -39.39
CA GLU A 44 -2.28 -42.17 -40.60
C GLU A 44 -3.56 -42.44 -41.46
N GLN A 45 -4.61 -43.04 -40.90
CA GLN A 45 -5.79 -43.45 -41.68
C GLN A 45 -6.73 -42.29 -42.11
N TYR A 46 -6.51 -41.06 -41.63
CA TYR A 46 -7.32 -39.90 -41.98
C TYR A 46 -6.84 -39.13 -43.22
N THR A 47 -6.74 -39.84 -44.36
CA THR A 47 -6.60 -39.20 -45.68
C THR A 47 -7.58 -39.78 -46.71
N ARG A 48 -8.77 -39.18 -46.86
CA ARG A 48 -9.54 -39.31 -48.11
C ARG A 48 -10.42 -38.12 -48.45
N THR A 49 -10.08 -37.47 -49.56
CA THR A 49 -10.83 -36.41 -50.24
C THR A 49 -12.13 -36.92 -50.88
N VAL A 50 -13.21 -36.12 -50.82
CA VAL A 50 -14.37 -36.22 -51.72
C VAL A 50 -14.89 -34.81 -52.06
N GLU A 51 -15.08 -34.53 -53.35
CA GLU A 51 -15.80 -33.39 -53.93
C GLU A 51 -16.99 -33.92 -54.77
N PRO A 52 -17.85 -33.08 -55.38
CA PRO A 52 -18.71 -32.03 -54.80
C PRO A 52 -20.19 -32.25 -55.24
N ILE A 53 -20.95 -31.16 -55.53
CA ILE A 53 -22.31 -31.07 -56.14
C ILE A 53 -23.50 -31.15 -55.15
N ALA A 54 -24.51 -30.26 -55.15
CA ALA A 54 -24.65 -28.87 -55.64
C ALA A 54 -25.96 -28.20 -55.15
N LYS A 55 -25.91 -26.87 -54.93
CA LYS A 55 -27.06 -25.91 -54.76
C LYS A 55 -27.92 -26.09 -53.48
N GLU A 56 -28.57 -25.07 -52.92
CA GLU A 56 -28.86 -23.68 -53.38
C GLU A 56 -28.23 -22.57 -52.49
N THR A 57 -28.40 -21.30 -52.90
CA THR A 57 -27.88 -20.05 -52.30
C THR A 57 -29.05 -19.05 -52.09
N PRO A 58 -28.92 -17.86 -51.44
CA PRO A 58 -27.69 -17.16 -51.04
C PRO A 58 -27.66 -16.42 -49.68
N SER A 59 -26.44 -15.90 -49.40
CA SER A 59 -26.12 -14.59 -48.77
C SER A 59 -25.86 -14.56 -47.25
N PHE A 60 -25.01 -13.68 -46.70
CA PHE A 60 -24.13 -12.63 -47.27
C PHE A 60 -22.68 -12.82 -46.78
N THR A 61 -21.69 -12.33 -47.53
CA THR A 61 -20.26 -12.28 -47.13
C THR A 61 -19.78 -10.85 -46.96
N ASN A 62 -18.76 -10.64 -46.11
CA ASN A 62 -17.61 -9.79 -46.40
C ASN A 62 -16.50 -10.04 -45.34
N GLU A 63 -15.40 -10.67 -45.77
CA GLU A 63 -14.11 -10.63 -45.06
C GLU A 63 -13.17 -9.65 -45.77
N ALA A 64 -12.10 -9.24 -45.09
CA ALA A 64 -10.99 -8.48 -45.65
C ALA A 64 -9.66 -9.18 -45.34
N THR A 65 -8.69 -9.10 -46.26
CA THR A 65 -7.25 -9.38 -46.03
C THR A 65 -6.43 -8.68 -47.13
N ALA A 66 -5.13 -8.46 -46.87
CA ALA A 66 -4.20 -7.65 -47.68
C ALA A 66 -3.78 -8.32 -49.03
N GLU A 67 -3.01 -7.66 -49.93
CA GLU A 67 -1.55 -7.50 -49.78
C GLU A 67 -0.87 -6.44 -50.70
N THR A 68 0.17 -5.81 -50.15
CA THR A 68 1.52 -5.54 -50.75
C THR A 68 1.80 -4.37 -51.74
N LEU A 69 3.04 -3.86 -51.62
CA LEU A 69 3.73 -2.60 -52.02
C LEU A 69 4.29 -2.55 -53.48
N PRO A 70 5.03 -1.49 -53.97
CA PRO A 70 5.25 -0.06 -53.58
C PRO A 70 4.90 0.89 -54.80
N PRO A 71 5.66 1.90 -55.35
CA PRO A 71 6.73 2.83 -54.89
C PRO A 71 6.65 4.34 -55.37
N LYS A 72 7.69 5.14 -55.02
CA LYS A 72 8.30 6.32 -55.72
C LYS A 72 7.70 7.77 -55.70
N SER A 73 8.24 8.57 -54.75
CA SER A 73 9.18 9.72 -54.96
C SER A 73 8.77 11.17 -55.37
N VAL A 74 9.54 12.12 -54.78
CA VAL A 74 9.90 13.53 -55.17
C VAL A 74 9.20 14.70 -54.43
N SER A 75 10.00 15.71 -54.06
CA SER A 75 9.68 16.93 -53.27
C SER A 75 9.51 18.20 -54.13
N PRO A 76 9.05 19.33 -53.54
CA PRO A 76 9.98 20.45 -53.21
C PRO A 76 9.55 21.22 -51.92
N SER A 77 10.25 22.23 -51.37
CA SER A 77 11.67 22.64 -51.37
C SER A 77 11.89 23.65 -50.23
N SER A 78 13.06 23.70 -49.62
CA SER A 78 13.38 24.64 -48.52
C SER A 78 13.80 26.04 -48.99
N THR A 79 13.57 27.04 -48.13
CA THR A 79 14.31 28.32 -48.15
C THR A 79 14.96 28.51 -46.79
N LEU A 80 16.29 28.49 -46.73
CA LEU A 80 17.07 28.74 -45.51
C LEU A 80 17.29 30.25 -45.31
N ALA A 81 17.20 30.70 -44.06
CA ALA A 81 17.70 32.03 -43.67
C ALA A 81 19.22 31.99 -43.44
N PRO A 82 19.96 33.08 -43.71
CA PRO A 82 21.38 33.16 -43.38
C PRO A 82 21.61 33.29 -41.87
N GLU A 83 22.67 32.66 -41.36
CA GLU A 83 23.15 32.85 -39.98
C GLU A 83 23.66 34.30 -39.76
N GLY A 84 23.59 34.81 -38.53
CA GLY A 84 24.41 35.97 -38.15
C GLY A 84 23.97 36.85 -36.98
N VAL A 85 22.70 36.84 -36.55
CA VAL A 85 22.23 37.71 -35.44
C VAL A 85 21.18 37.00 -34.56
N PRO A 86 21.38 36.91 -33.23
CA PRO A 86 20.31 36.52 -32.31
C PRO A 86 19.35 37.70 -32.07
N VAL A 87 18.10 37.58 -32.54
CA VAL A 87 17.04 38.58 -32.32
C VAL A 87 16.01 38.01 -31.34
N LEU A 88 15.75 38.72 -30.25
CA LEU A 88 14.79 38.32 -29.21
C LEU A 88 13.36 38.65 -29.63
N THR A 89 12.63 37.67 -30.16
CA THR A 89 11.26 37.85 -30.72
C THR A 89 10.11 37.57 -29.73
N LEU A 90 10.40 37.29 -28.46
CA LEU A 90 9.40 36.89 -27.45
C LEU A 90 8.35 37.98 -27.10
N HIS A 91 8.59 39.25 -27.45
CA HIS A 91 7.67 40.35 -27.10
C HIS A 91 6.53 40.60 -28.11
N GLN A 92 6.61 40.08 -29.35
CA GLN A 92 5.59 40.39 -30.37
C GLN A 92 4.35 39.47 -30.34
N GLN A 93 4.37 38.40 -29.54
CA GLN A 93 3.26 37.44 -29.46
C GLN A 93 2.13 37.85 -28.48
N TYR A 94 2.27 38.98 -27.77
CA TYR A 94 1.33 39.42 -26.74
C TYR A 94 0.52 40.69 -27.07
N GLU A 95 0.77 41.37 -28.20
CA GLU A 95 0.09 42.64 -28.54
C GLU A 95 -1.11 42.51 -29.49
N THR A 96 -1.48 41.30 -29.92
CA THR A 96 -2.67 41.06 -30.76
C THR A 96 -3.90 40.68 -29.91
N PRO A 97 -4.92 41.55 -29.74
CA PRO A 97 -6.13 41.21 -28.99
C PRO A 97 -7.06 40.34 -29.84
N VAL A 98 -7.09 39.04 -29.53
CA VAL A 98 -8.08 38.08 -30.07
C VAL A 98 -9.19 37.89 -29.02
N PRO A 99 -10.49 37.77 -29.41
CA PRO A 99 -11.58 37.61 -28.45
C PRO A 99 -11.44 36.34 -27.59
N THR A 100 -11.69 36.47 -26.30
CA THR A 100 -11.51 35.39 -25.32
C THR A 100 -12.56 34.29 -25.46
N ASN A 101 -12.11 33.08 -25.78
CA ASN A 101 -12.72 31.84 -25.29
C ASN A 101 -11.64 31.11 -24.48
N SER A 102 -11.87 30.88 -23.19
CA SER A 102 -10.83 30.45 -22.24
C SER A 102 -11.07 29.03 -21.71
N GLN A 103 -10.96 28.05 -22.59
CA GLN A 103 -10.66 26.64 -22.26
C GLN A 103 -9.75 26.09 -23.37
N PRO A 104 -8.62 25.40 -23.06
CA PRO A 104 -7.63 25.05 -24.10
C PRO A 104 -8.02 23.88 -25.02
N ASP A 105 -8.94 23.01 -24.58
CA ASP A 105 -8.93 21.59 -24.99
C ASP A 105 -10.15 21.15 -25.84
N MET A 106 -10.80 22.05 -26.58
CA MET A 106 -12.01 21.76 -27.38
C MET A 106 -11.88 22.18 -28.85
N GLU A 107 -12.38 21.36 -29.79
CA GLU A 107 -12.40 21.69 -31.22
C GLU A 107 -13.26 22.92 -31.55
N PRO A 108 -12.90 23.71 -32.58
CA PRO A 108 -13.73 24.81 -33.05
C PRO A 108 -15.05 24.30 -33.66
N PRO A 109 -16.20 24.95 -33.37
CA PRO A 109 -17.51 24.50 -33.82
C PRO A 109 -17.67 24.48 -35.34
N ARG A 110 -18.59 23.64 -35.82
CA ARG A 110 -18.90 23.49 -37.24
C ARG A 110 -20.39 23.74 -37.47
N GLU A 111 -20.73 24.51 -38.50
CA GLU A 111 -22.12 24.69 -38.93
C GLU A 111 -22.55 23.50 -39.80
N MET A 112 -23.67 22.86 -39.44
CA MET A 112 -24.31 21.84 -40.26
C MET A 112 -25.80 22.16 -40.39
N ASN A 113 -26.30 22.21 -41.62
CA ASN A 113 -27.71 22.51 -41.95
C ASN A 113 -28.27 23.82 -41.32
N GLY A 114 -27.40 24.82 -41.08
CA GLY A 114 -27.79 26.10 -40.48
C GLY A 114 -27.91 26.09 -38.96
N GLN A 115 -27.40 25.05 -38.29
CA GLN A 115 -27.32 24.95 -36.84
C GLN A 115 -25.86 24.72 -36.42
N THR A 116 -25.41 25.38 -35.36
CA THR A 116 -24.05 25.24 -34.82
C THR A 116 -23.95 23.97 -34.00
N VAL A 117 -22.95 23.13 -34.28
CA VAL A 117 -22.71 21.88 -33.56
C VAL A 117 -21.30 21.91 -32.97
N TYR A 118 -21.20 21.47 -31.73
CA TYR A 118 -19.94 21.30 -31.00
C TYR A 118 -19.69 19.80 -30.79
N PHE A 119 -18.43 19.44 -30.56
CA PHE A 119 -18.02 18.06 -30.32
C PHE A 119 -17.36 17.95 -28.95
N ASP A 120 -17.60 16.83 -28.26
CA ASP A 120 -16.90 16.48 -27.02
C ASP A 120 -15.56 15.75 -27.31
N GLU A 121 -14.86 15.32 -26.26
CA GLU A 121 -13.55 14.64 -26.37
C GLU A 121 -13.64 13.30 -27.15
N GLU A 122 -14.79 12.64 -27.14
CA GLU A 122 -15.07 11.40 -27.90
C GLU A 122 -15.67 11.68 -29.29
N HIS A 123 -15.76 12.94 -29.70
CA HIS A 123 -16.28 13.43 -30.98
C HIS A 123 -17.80 13.22 -31.18
N HIS A 124 -18.59 13.17 -30.12
CA HIS A 124 -20.06 13.16 -30.22
C HIS A 124 -20.63 14.59 -30.42
N PRO A 125 -21.65 14.78 -31.26
CA PRO A 125 -22.24 16.09 -31.52
C PRO A 125 -23.20 16.53 -30.40
N VAL A 126 -22.84 17.59 -29.67
CA VAL A 126 -23.64 18.20 -28.59
C VAL A 126 -24.31 19.48 -29.07
N THR A 127 -25.57 19.73 -28.68
CA THR A 127 -26.31 20.93 -29.11
C THR A 127 -26.25 22.07 -28.09
N ASP A 128 -26.42 23.32 -28.57
CA ASP A 128 -26.44 24.52 -27.72
C ASP A 128 -27.46 24.44 -26.55
N ARG A 129 -28.53 23.65 -26.70
CA ARG A 129 -29.58 23.50 -25.70
C ARG A 129 -29.16 22.64 -24.51
N GLU A 130 -28.27 21.66 -24.72
CA GLU A 130 -27.76 20.79 -23.66
C GLU A 130 -26.68 21.53 -22.85
N ARG A 131 -25.74 22.19 -23.53
CA ARG A 131 -24.73 23.05 -22.89
C ARG A 131 -25.35 24.14 -22.01
N GLN A 132 -26.50 24.72 -22.40
CA GLN A 132 -27.20 25.71 -21.57
C GLN A 132 -27.69 25.13 -20.24
N ALA A 133 -28.15 23.87 -20.21
CA ALA A 133 -28.57 23.19 -18.98
C ALA A 133 -27.37 22.87 -18.06
N GLU A 134 -26.21 22.55 -18.63
CA GLU A 134 -24.97 22.33 -17.86
C GLU A 134 -24.44 23.63 -17.24
N VAL A 135 -24.52 24.75 -17.96
CA VAL A 135 -24.12 26.07 -17.43
C VAL A 135 -25.05 26.55 -16.31
N GLU A 136 -26.36 26.26 -16.38
CA GLU A 136 -27.30 26.51 -15.27
C GLU A 136 -27.05 25.61 -14.04
N ALA A 137 -26.34 24.48 -14.18
CA ALA A 137 -25.95 23.60 -13.08
C ALA A 137 -24.68 24.05 -12.32
N SER A 138 -24.08 25.20 -12.67
CA SER A 138 -22.84 25.68 -12.07
C SER A 138 -23.02 26.19 -10.63
N LEU A 139 -22.08 25.81 -9.75
CA LEU A 139 -22.19 25.93 -8.28
C LEU A 139 -22.10 27.36 -7.69
N PHE A 140 -22.16 28.42 -8.51
CA PHE A 140 -21.97 29.81 -8.08
C PHE A 140 -23.13 30.72 -8.49
N ALA A 141 -23.70 31.44 -7.52
CA ALA A 141 -24.78 32.39 -7.75
C ALA A 141 -24.32 33.55 -8.68
N PRO A 142 -25.06 33.87 -9.76
CA PRO A 142 -24.63 34.87 -10.77
C PRO A 142 -24.29 36.25 -10.20
N GLU A 143 -24.96 36.67 -9.14
CA GLU A 143 -24.74 37.98 -8.49
C GLU A 143 -23.28 38.15 -8.02
N ALA A 144 -22.71 37.12 -7.39
CA ALA A 144 -21.35 37.14 -6.85
C ALA A 144 -20.28 37.32 -7.94
N TYR A 145 -20.51 36.77 -9.14
CA TYR A 145 -19.62 36.99 -10.28
C TYR A 145 -19.68 38.45 -10.77
N THR A 146 -20.86 39.08 -10.75
CA THR A 146 -20.98 40.51 -11.10
C THR A 146 -20.32 41.42 -10.07
N ASP A 147 -20.35 41.09 -8.78
CA ASP A 147 -19.63 41.85 -7.74
C ASP A 147 -18.12 41.66 -7.85
N TRP A 148 -17.63 40.45 -8.12
CA TRP A 148 -16.21 40.23 -8.40
C TRP A 148 -15.72 41.07 -9.59
N GLN A 149 -16.49 41.16 -10.67
CA GLN A 149 -16.16 42.03 -11.80
C GLN A 149 -16.15 43.53 -11.43
N ARG A 150 -17.08 44.00 -10.58
CA ARG A 150 -17.08 45.39 -10.05
C ARG A 150 -15.83 45.67 -9.22
N ASP A 151 -15.40 44.69 -8.42
CA ASP A 151 -14.20 44.77 -7.58
C ASP A 151 -12.90 44.82 -8.41
N VAL A 152 -12.77 43.96 -9.41
CA VAL A 152 -11.65 44.01 -10.38
C VAL A 152 -11.64 45.36 -11.12
N ALA A 153 -12.80 45.86 -11.56
CA ALA A 153 -12.93 47.17 -12.21
C ALA A 153 -12.73 48.38 -11.26
N ARG A 154 -12.66 48.16 -9.93
CA ARG A 154 -12.22 49.16 -8.94
C ARG A 154 -10.70 49.11 -8.76
N VAL A 155 -10.14 47.92 -8.54
CA VAL A 155 -8.69 47.72 -8.34
C VAL A 155 -7.88 48.18 -9.56
N ASN A 156 -8.32 47.85 -10.77
CA ASN A 156 -7.64 48.28 -12.00
C ASN A 156 -7.64 49.82 -12.16
N ARG A 157 -8.63 50.53 -11.60
CA ARG A 157 -8.67 52.00 -11.53
C ARG A 157 -7.66 52.54 -10.52
N GLU A 158 -7.60 51.95 -9.33
CA GLU A 158 -6.65 52.34 -8.28
C GLU A 158 -5.18 52.08 -8.67
N ILE A 159 -4.94 51.12 -9.57
CA ILE A 159 -3.64 50.87 -10.21
C ILE A 159 -3.34 51.94 -11.27
N ALA A 160 -4.32 52.30 -12.12
CA ALA A 160 -4.16 53.33 -13.14
C ALA A 160 -3.95 54.75 -12.57
N GLU A 161 -4.54 55.05 -11.41
CA GLU A 161 -4.43 56.35 -10.73
C GLU A 161 -3.11 56.56 -9.96
N LYS A 162 -2.14 55.63 -10.05
CA LYS A 162 -0.82 55.72 -9.37
C LYS A 162 0.35 55.81 -10.36
N PRO A 163 0.77 57.03 -10.79
CA PRO A 163 1.98 57.22 -11.57
C PRO A 163 3.24 56.75 -10.84
N GLN A 164 4.15 56.10 -11.58
CA GLN A 164 5.39 55.56 -11.01
C GLN A 164 6.38 56.65 -10.56
N GLN A 165 6.72 56.70 -9.28
CA GLN A 165 7.92 57.43 -8.82
C GLN A 165 9.17 56.53 -8.84
N ARG A 166 9.82 56.47 -10.01
CA ARG A 166 11.25 56.13 -10.18
C ARG A 166 11.78 56.94 -11.38
N GLY A 167 12.97 57.58 -11.36
CA GLY A 167 13.96 57.73 -10.29
C GLY A 167 15.36 57.94 -10.89
N ARG A 168 16.21 58.79 -10.27
CA ARG A 168 17.65 59.02 -10.57
C ARG A 168 18.21 60.06 -9.56
N SER A 169 19.49 60.13 -9.19
CA SER A 169 20.57 59.12 -9.16
C SER A 169 21.82 59.69 -8.45
N ALA A 170 22.69 58.78 -7.97
CA ALA A 170 24.16 58.90 -7.83
C ALA A 170 24.82 59.10 -6.43
N ALA A 171 25.92 58.35 -6.29
CA ALA A 171 27.17 58.63 -5.56
C ALA A 171 27.18 58.88 -4.04
N GLY A 172 27.81 57.95 -3.32
CA GLY A 172 29.18 58.25 -2.86
C GLY A 172 29.48 58.14 -1.35
N SER A 173 30.39 57.22 -1.03
CA SER A 173 31.27 57.14 0.17
C SER A 173 30.67 56.99 1.59
N THR A 174 31.33 56.10 2.32
CA THR A 174 31.46 56.06 3.80
C THR A 174 32.92 56.46 4.13
N PRO A 175 33.45 56.49 5.39
CA PRO A 175 32.85 56.12 6.69
C PRO A 175 33.19 57.08 7.85
N ARG A 176 32.94 56.62 9.10
CA ARG A 176 33.53 57.09 10.40
C ARG A 176 33.07 58.47 10.93
N ARG A 177 33.12 58.76 12.24
CA ARG A 177 32.95 57.94 13.48
C ARG A 177 32.74 58.88 14.70
N THR A 178 32.24 58.32 15.80
CA THR A 178 32.43 58.77 17.20
C THR A 178 31.89 60.13 17.71
N ALA A 179 30.92 60.01 18.62
CA ALA A 179 31.00 60.49 20.02
C ALA A 179 30.54 61.93 20.43
N ARG A 180 29.31 61.98 20.96
CA ARG A 180 29.01 62.18 22.40
C ARG A 180 29.58 63.43 23.09
N ARG A 181 28.70 64.42 23.36
CA ARG A 181 28.64 65.08 24.70
C ARG A 181 27.28 65.70 25.00
N THR A 182 27.06 66.02 26.28
CA THR A 182 25.77 66.40 26.88
C THR A 182 25.85 67.71 27.67
N GLY A 183 24.77 68.50 27.65
CA GLY A 183 24.33 69.28 28.82
C GLY A 183 24.36 70.82 28.75
N LYS A 184 23.33 71.41 29.39
CA LYS A 184 23.16 72.80 29.89
C LYS A 184 23.00 73.97 28.90
N ALA A 185 21.77 74.46 28.80
CA ALA A 185 21.26 75.68 29.46
C ALA A 185 22.25 76.83 29.81
N THR A 186 21.91 78.13 29.70
CA THR A 186 20.70 78.81 29.15
C THR A 186 21.10 80.10 28.37
N PRO A 187 20.52 81.33 28.51
CA PRO A 187 19.96 82.02 27.33
C PRO A 187 20.63 83.36 26.96
N SER A 188 20.45 83.82 25.71
CA SER A 188 20.46 85.25 25.41
C SER A 188 19.55 85.60 24.24
N ASP A 189 18.75 86.63 24.45
CA ASP A 189 17.78 87.25 23.56
C ASP A 189 18.44 87.96 22.36
N LYS A 190 17.81 87.86 21.17
CA LYS A 190 17.53 89.00 20.27
C LYS A 190 16.61 88.61 19.12
N HIS A 191 15.56 89.41 18.91
CA HIS A 191 14.61 89.26 17.79
C HIS A 191 15.28 89.38 16.41
N GLN A 192 14.95 88.43 15.52
CA GLN A 192 14.69 88.74 14.12
C GLN A 192 13.49 87.90 13.65
N LEU A 193 12.41 88.57 13.25
CA LEU A 193 11.18 87.92 12.79
C LEU A 193 11.41 87.35 11.38
N SER A 194 11.15 86.06 11.21
CA SER A 194 11.23 85.40 9.89
C SER A 194 9.94 85.64 9.09
N PHE A 195 10.07 85.87 7.79
CA PHE A 195 8.96 86.17 6.87
C PHE A 195 8.06 84.95 6.53
N LEU A 196 8.11 83.89 7.35
CA LEU A 196 7.46 82.59 7.14
C LEU A 196 6.43 82.23 8.20
N ASP A 197 6.22 83.08 9.21
CA ASP A 197 5.26 82.86 10.32
C ASP A 197 3.84 83.41 10.02
N LEU A 198 3.57 83.74 8.74
CA LEU A 198 2.32 84.38 8.26
C LEU A 198 1.58 83.53 7.20
N LEU A 199 1.96 82.26 7.03
CA LEU A 199 1.31 81.30 6.11
C LEU A 199 1.20 79.92 6.77
N SER A 200 0.63 79.87 7.97
CA SER A 200 0.40 78.60 8.71
C SER A 200 -0.96 78.51 9.40
N GLU A 201 -1.94 79.34 8.99
CA GLU A 201 -3.36 79.07 9.24
C GLU A 201 -3.88 77.99 8.26
N SER A 202 -3.49 76.75 8.51
CA SER A 202 -4.17 75.57 7.95
C SER A 202 -4.10 74.43 8.95
N GLU A 203 -5.08 74.38 9.85
CA GLU A 203 -5.25 73.32 10.85
C GLU A 203 -5.65 72.00 10.16
N ALA A 204 -4.65 71.29 9.63
CA ALA A 204 -4.82 69.93 9.15
C ALA A 204 -4.92 68.99 10.36
N PRO A 205 -6.05 68.28 10.56
CA PRO A 205 -6.19 67.38 11.70
C PRO A 205 -5.16 66.25 11.62
N SER A 206 -4.65 65.82 12.79
CA SER A 206 -3.71 64.70 12.87
C SER A 206 -4.28 63.49 12.11
N PRO A 207 -3.48 62.80 11.28
CA PRO A 207 -3.91 61.52 10.74
C PRO A 207 -4.25 60.61 11.92
N ALA A 208 -5.45 60.02 11.89
CA ALA A 208 -5.84 59.02 12.87
C ALA A 208 -4.84 57.84 12.80
N PRO A 209 -4.55 57.16 13.91
CA PRO A 209 -3.75 55.94 13.87
C PRO A 209 -4.44 54.95 12.93
N VAL A 210 -3.75 54.58 11.84
CA VAL A 210 -4.22 53.50 10.96
C VAL A 210 -4.43 52.28 11.87
N PRO A 211 -5.64 51.68 11.90
CA PRO A 211 -5.86 50.53 12.75
C PRO A 211 -4.90 49.43 12.32
N GLU A 212 -4.06 48.95 13.24
CA GLU A 212 -3.34 47.69 13.04
C GLU A 212 -4.41 46.62 12.82
N VAL A 213 -4.60 46.22 11.56
CA VAL A 213 -5.42 45.05 11.21
C VAL A 213 -4.63 43.83 11.67
N ARG A 214 -4.69 43.58 12.97
CA ARG A 214 -4.36 42.31 13.59
C ARG A 214 -5.29 41.29 12.96
N ARG A 215 -4.81 40.62 11.91
CA ARG A 215 -5.48 39.48 11.29
C ARG A 215 -5.80 38.51 12.41
N THR A 216 -7.07 38.44 12.79
CA THR A 216 -7.54 37.55 13.84
C THR A 216 -7.20 36.13 13.41
N PHE A 217 -6.29 35.49 14.14
CA PHE A 217 -5.90 34.12 13.85
C PHE A 217 -7.15 33.25 14.04
N ASP A 218 -7.60 32.60 12.97
CA ASP A 218 -8.78 31.76 13.02
C ASP A 218 -8.43 30.41 13.67
N VAL A 219 -8.86 30.25 14.92
CA VAL A 219 -8.74 29.03 15.73
C VAL A 219 -9.91 28.07 15.48
N SER A 220 -10.86 28.40 14.58
CA SER A 220 -12.06 27.60 14.38
C SER A 220 -11.72 26.20 13.86
N PRO A 221 -12.26 25.12 14.47
CA PRO A 221 -12.09 23.77 13.95
C PRO A 221 -12.82 23.63 12.61
N ARG A 222 -12.20 22.96 11.66
CA ARG A 222 -12.68 22.82 10.27
C ARG A 222 -12.31 21.46 9.70
N PRO A 223 -13.00 20.95 8.66
CA PRO A 223 -12.59 19.72 8.00
C PRO A 223 -11.15 19.82 7.48
N PHE A 224 -10.41 18.73 7.64
CA PHE A 224 -9.14 18.50 6.93
C PHE A 224 -9.47 18.25 5.45
N LEU A 225 -8.80 18.97 4.55
CA LEU A 225 -9.13 19.00 3.12
C LEU A 225 -8.42 17.93 2.28
N SER A 226 -7.53 17.17 2.89
CA SER A 226 -6.78 16.07 2.26
C SER A 226 -7.23 14.74 2.86
N GLN A 227 -6.98 13.63 2.16
CA GLN A 227 -7.04 12.33 2.80
C GLN A 227 -5.88 12.25 3.81
N PRO A 228 -6.10 11.73 5.04
CA PRO A 228 -5.02 11.54 6.00
C PRO A 228 -4.17 10.33 5.60
N ASP A 229 -2.85 10.51 5.61
CA ASP A 229 -1.89 9.43 5.35
C ASP A 229 -1.90 8.35 6.46
N SER A 230 -1.44 7.14 6.11
CA SER A 230 -1.46 5.91 6.93
C SER A 230 -0.88 6.08 8.34
N HIS A 231 0.15 6.91 8.50
CA HIS A 231 0.86 7.14 9.77
C HIS A 231 0.19 8.18 10.68
N LEU A 232 -0.80 8.94 10.20
CA LEU A 232 -1.45 9.98 11.00
C LEU A 232 -2.42 9.37 12.03
N ARG A 233 -2.34 9.86 13.27
CA ARG A 233 -3.18 9.44 14.41
C ARG A 233 -3.94 10.63 14.97
N ASP A 234 -4.96 10.37 15.80
CA ASP A 234 -5.63 11.44 16.54
C ASP A 234 -4.61 12.17 17.44
N GLY A 235 -4.55 13.49 17.33
CA GLY A 235 -3.51 14.34 17.91
C GLY A 235 -2.30 14.62 17.00
N SER A 236 -2.24 14.08 15.77
CA SER A 236 -1.12 14.35 14.86
C SER A 236 -1.12 15.81 14.35
N ILE A 237 0.05 16.46 14.41
CA ILE A 237 0.27 17.81 13.90
C ILE A 237 0.43 17.79 12.38
N VAL A 238 -0.30 18.64 11.65
CA VAL A 238 -0.20 18.78 10.19
C VAL A 238 -0.21 20.25 9.75
N VAL A 239 0.05 20.49 8.46
CA VAL A 239 0.09 21.82 7.85
C VAL A 239 -1.05 21.95 6.83
N GLN A 240 -2.04 22.80 7.07
CA GLN A 240 -3.18 23.02 6.16
C GLN A 240 -3.32 24.52 5.86
N GLY A 241 -3.36 24.89 4.58
CA GLY A 241 -3.47 26.30 4.15
C GLY A 241 -2.33 27.20 4.65
N GLY A 242 -1.16 26.62 4.93
CA GLY A 242 -0.02 27.32 5.53
C GLY A 242 -0.15 27.59 7.05
N GLN A 243 -1.28 27.27 7.68
CA GLN A 243 -1.41 27.22 9.14
C GLN A 243 -0.94 25.86 9.68
N ILE A 244 -0.65 25.80 10.98
CA ILE A 244 -0.32 24.57 11.70
C ILE A 244 -1.46 24.23 12.65
N GLY A 245 -1.70 22.95 12.90
CA GLY A 245 -2.79 22.47 13.74
C GLY A 245 -2.68 20.98 14.00
N TYR A 246 -3.52 20.45 14.89
CA TYR A 246 -3.61 19.01 15.13
C TYR A 246 -4.90 18.42 14.53
N LEU A 247 -4.86 17.13 14.18
CA LEU A 247 -6.02 16.38 13.70
C LEU A 247 -6.77 15.68 14.84
N SER A 248 -8.08 15.53 14.69
CA SER A 248 -8.92 14.68 15.53
C SER A 248 -10.03 13.99 14.72
N ASN A 249 -10.61 12.93 15.29
CA ASN A 249 -11.72 12.16 14.73
C ASN A 249 -11.39 11.49 13.39
N LEU A 250 -10.14 11.03 13.18
CA LEU A 250 -9.70 10.45 11.90
C LEU A 250 -10.61 9.30 11.43
N ASN A 251 -11.13 8.50 12.37
CA ASN A 251 -12.00 7.36 12.11
C ASN A 251 -13.43 7.71 11.63
N LEU A 252 -13.84 8.98 11.66
CA LEU A 252 -15.19 9.42 11.30
C LEU A 252 -15.18 10.62 10.35
N SER A 253 -14.50 11.70 10.74
CA SER A 253 -14.48 12.97 10.02
C SER A 253 -13.24 13.78 10.42
N PRO A 254 -12.10 13.58 9.73
CA PRO A 254 -10.84 14.28 9.98
C PRO A 254 -11.02 15.79 10.18
N THR A 255 -10.86 16.23 11.43
CA THR A 255 -11.08 17.62 11.86
C THR A 255 -9.74 18.26 12.20
N PHE A 256 -9.42 19.37 11.55
CA PHE A 256 -8.22 20.17 11.80
C PHE A 256 -8.50 21.28 12.81
N HIS A 257 -7.68 21.34 13.86
CA HIS A 257 -7.72 22.35 14.92
C HIS A 257 -6.50 23.27 14.79
N PRO A 258 -6.66 24.52 14.32
CA PRO A 258 -5.54 25.45 14.14
C PRO A 258 -4.88 25.80 15.49
N MET A 259 -3.56 25.75 15.55
CA MET A 259 -2.78 26.11 16.74
C MET A 259 -2.11 27.48 16.57
N ASP A 260 -2.50 28.45 17.39
CA ASP A 260 -1.74 29.70 17.54
C ASP A 260 -0.49 29.45 18.40
N LEU A 261 0.68 29.62 17.79
CA LEU A 261 1.98 29.40 18.39
C LEU A 261 2.97 30.47 17.90
N PRO A 262 3.98 30.86 18.71
CA PRO A 262 5.03 31.76 18.24
C PRO A 262 5.67 31.26 16.94
N LEU A 263 5.92 32.17 15.99
CA LEU A 263 6.42 31.83 14.65
C LEU A 263 7.67 30.93 14.67
N SER A 264 8.55 31.09 15.67
CA SER A 264 9.74 30.24 15.86
C SER A 264 9.44 28.78 16.23
N ARG A 265 8.29 28.50 16.86
CA ARG A 265 7.76 27.13 17.07
C ARG A 265 7.08 26.62 15.82
N ILE A 266 6.26 27.44 15.14
CA ILE A 266 5.60 27.07 13.88
C ILE A 266 6.63 26.66 12.82
N SER A 267 7.67 27.47 12.58
CA SER A 267 8.72 27.14 11.61
C SER A 267 9.49 25.86 11.95
N ARG A 268 9.68 25.55 13.24
CA ARG A 268 10.33 24.30 13.65
C ARG A 268 9.41 23.10 13.47
N LEU A 269 8.14 23.21 13.86
CA LEU A 269 7.14 22.15 13.66
C LEU A 269 6.89 21.88 12.16
N LYS A 270 6.92 22.88 11.28
CA LYS A 270 6.80 22.67 9.82
C LYS A 270 7.95 21.84 9.27
N ALA A 271 9.20 22.22 9.55
CA ALA A 271 10.37 21.45 9.13
C ALA A 271 10.43 20.05 9.78
N TYR A 272 9.87 19.89 10.97
CA TYR A 272 9.67 18.58 11.60
C TYR A 272 8.64 17.73 10.85
N VAL A 273 7.47 18.28 10.48
CA VAL A 273 6.47 17.59 9.66
C VAL A 273 7.08 17.18 8.32
N GLU A 274 7.83 18.06 7.65
CA GLU A 274 8.55 17.74 6.40
C GLU A 274 9.50 16.53 6.55
N ILE A 275 10.20 16.39 7.69
CA ILE A 275 11.03 15.22 8.01
C ILE A 275 10.15 13.97 8.22
N ARG A 276 9.05 14.08 8.98
CA ARG A 276 8.13 12.97 9.25
C ARG A 276 7.50 12.42 7.97
N GLU A 277 7.01 13.28 7.08
CA GLU A 277 6.42 12.86 5.80
C GLU A 277 7.45 12.22 4.87
N SER A 278 8.71 12.67 4.92
CA SER A 278 9.82 12.06 4.18
C SER A 278 10.23 10.70 4.76
N TYR A 279 10.25 10.56 6.09
CA TYR A 279 10.52 9.31 6.79
C TYR A 279 9.47 8.23 6.48
N HIS A 280 8.18 8.51 6.66
CA HIS A 280 7.14 7.50 6.41
C HIS A 280 7.06 7.14 4.93
N ARG A 281 7.26 8.09 4.02
CA ARG A 281 7.34 7.78 2.58
C ARG A 281 8.49 6.85 2.25
N LEU A 282 9.69 7.09 2.78
CA LEU A 282 10.85 6.21 2.60
C LEU A 282 10.55 4.82 3.19
N TYR A 283 10.10 4.78 4.44
CA TYR A 283 9.82 3.52 5.15
C TYR A 283 8.74 2.70 4.45
N ASP A 284 7.60 3.30 4.10
CA ASP A 284 6.49 2.61 3.44
C ASP A 284 6.87 2.20 2.00
N TYR A 285 7.68 2.98 1.27
CA TYR A 285 8.19 2.57 -0.04
C TYR A 285 9.08 1.34 0.08
N GLU A 286 10.06 1.35 0.99
CA GLU A 286 11.01 0.25 1.16
C GLU A 286 10.34 -1.00 1.75
N ALA A 287 9.39 -0.85 2.67
CA ALA A 287 8.63 -1.95 3.26
C ALA A 287 7.70 -2.65 2.27
N ASN A 288 7.02 -1.90 1.38
CA ASN A 288 6.13 -2.50 0.40
C ASN A 288 6.91 -3.09 -0.79
N ASN A 289 7.85 -2.33 -1.36
CA ASN A 289 8.52 -2.73 -2.61
C ASN A 289 9.73 -3.64 -2.41
N HIS A 290 10.30 -3.74 -1.20
CA HIS A 290 11.54 -4.47 -0.91
C HIS A 290 12.72 -3.99 -1.79
N LEU A 291 12.70 -2.71 -2.16
CA LEU A 291 13.68 -2.02 -2.99
C LEU A 291 14.15 -0.75 -2.26
N ALA A 292 15.45 -0.47 -2.35
CA ALA A 292 16.04 0.71 -1.71
C ALA A 292 15.71 2.00 -2.50
N ASP A 293 15.26 3.06 -1.81
CA ASP A 293 15.13 4.40 -2.40
C ASP A 293 16.29 5.29 -1.95
N PRO A 294 17.30 5.55 -2.81
CA PRO A 294 18.39 6.47 -2.50
C PRO A 294 17.98 7.95 -2.60
N GLU A 295 16.97 8.31 -3.39
CA GLU A 295 16.58 9.71 -3.63
C GLU A 295 15.77 10.28 -2.47
N GLU A 296 14.75 9.56 -2.00
CA GLU A 296 13.97 9.95 -0.81
C GLU A 296 14.83 9.84 0.47
N ARG A 297 15.82 8.92 0.52
CA ARG A 297 16.84 8.87 1.57
C ARG A 297 17.80 10.06 1.55
N GLU A 298 18.25 10.52 0.38
CA GLU A 298 19.08 11.74 0.31
C GLU A 298 18.25 12.97 0.69
N LYS A 299 16.97 13.02 0.28
CA LYS A 299 16.00 14.06 0.68
C LYS A 299 15.77 14.08 2.20
N LEU A 300 15.57 12.93 2.84
CA LEU A 300 15.46 12.79 4.30
C LEU A 300 16.73 13.28 5.02
N ASN A 301 17.92 12.90 4.52
CA ASN A 301 19.21 13.39 5.03
C ASN A 301 19.31 14.93 4.92
N ARG A 302 19.02 15.49 3.74
CA ARG A 302 19.06 16.94 3.50
C ARG A 302 18.12 17.69 4.45
N LEU A 303 16.88 17.21 4.63
CA LEU A 303 15.88 17.81 5.53
C LEU A 303 16.33 17.76 7.00
N TYR A 304 16.85 16.63 7.46
CA TYR A 304 17.39 16.47 8.82
C TYR A 304 18.62 17.38 9.05
N ASP A 305 19.60 17.38 8.14
CA ASP A 305 20.82 18.19 8.31
C ASP A 305 20.50 19.70 8.26
N ASP A 306 19.47 20.11 7.52
CA ASP A 306 18.93 21.47 7.54
C ASP A 306 18.21 21.82 8.84
N PHE A 307 17.46 20.88 9.44
CA PHE A 307 16.84 21.06 10.76
C PHE A 307 17.92 21.21 11.85
N VAL A 308 18.90 20.31 11.90
CA VAL A 308 19.98 20.33 12.90
C VAL A 308 20.81 21.61 12.77
N ARG A 309 21.06 22.11 11.55
CA ARG A 309 21.76 23.38 11.32
C ARG A 309 20.98 24.61 11.82
N ARG A 310 19.64 24.54 11.89
CA ARG A 310 18.75 25.64 12.32
C ARG A 310 18.36 25.59 13.80
N TRP A 311 18.18 24.40 14.38
CA TRP A 311 17.63 24.21 15.72
C TRP A 311 18.35 23.16 16.59
N GLY A 312 19.41 22.52 16.08
CA GLY A 312 20.11 21.42 16.73
C GLY A 312 19.33 20.09 16.68
N HIS A 313 19.90 19.08 17.31
CA HIS A 313 19.39 17.70 17.35
C HIS A 313 17.93 17.57 17.83
N LEU A 314 17.20 16.60 17.28
CA LEU A 314 15.80 16.29 17.61
C LEU A 314 15.62 15.96 19.10
N ASN A 315 16.53 15.16 19.66
CA ASN A 315 16.56 14.75 21.06
C ASN A 315 17.13 15.80 22.04
N LEU A 316 17.43 17.02 21.58
CA LEU A 316 17.61 18.14 22.52
C LEU A 316 16.28 18.41 23.23
N LYS A 317 16.31 18.60 24.55
CA LYS A 317 15.08 18.79 25.35
C LYS A 317 14.11 19.84 24.76
N ALA A 318 14.62 20.98 24.31
CA ALA A 318 13.81 22.06 23.74
C ALA A 318 13.19 21.74 22.35
N ASN A 319 13.62 20.65 21.70
CA ASN A 319 13.05 20.09 20.46
C ASN A 319 12.15 18.90 20.80
N ALA A 320 12.64 17.94 21.60
CA ALA A 320 11.85 16.80 22.06
C ALA A 320 10.56 17.20 22.80
N ASP A 321 10.57 18.25 23.62
CA ASP A 321 9.37 18.75 24.30
C ASP A 321 8.41 19.51 23.37
N LEU A 322 8.82 19.86 22.15
CA LEU A 322 7.97 20.39 21.07
C LEU A 322 7.44 19.25 20.18
N LEU A 323 8.27 18.27 19.86
CA LEU A 323 7.90 17.07 19.08
C LEU A 323 6.84 16.23 19.82
N LYS A 324 6.93 16.10 21.15
CA LYS A 324 5.90 15.42 21.97
C LYS A 324 4.52 16.11 22.00
N MET A 325 4.33 17.24 21.30
CA MET A 325 3.00 17.77 21.01
C MET A 325 2.30 17.04 19.85
N ASP A 326 3.05 16.23 19.09
CA ASP A 326 2.58 15.41 17.98
C ASP A 326 2.40 13.94 18.41
N ALA A 327 1.31 13.29 18.00
CA ALA A 327 1.01 11.91 18.37
C ALA A 327 2.06 10.89 17.89
N THR A 328 2.67 11.13 16.73
CA THR A 328 3.81 10.35 16.18
C THR A 328 5.18 10.96 16.52
N GLY A 329 5.22 12.08 17.25
CA GLY A 329 6.46 12.80 17.57
C GLY A 329 7.41 12.07 18.51
N ALA A 330 6.97 11.01 19.18
CA ALA A 330 7.85 10.10 19.92
C ALA A 330 8.64 9.17 18.99
N GLU A 331 8.06 8.76 17.86
CA GLU A 331 8.67 7.81 16.91
C GLU A 331 9.81 8.50 16.14
N MET A 332 9.61 9.77 15.76
CA MET A 332 10.65 10.56 15.09
C MET A 332 11.86 10.88 15.97
N LEU A 333 11.79 10.66 17.30
CA LEU A 333 12.96 10.77 18.18
C LEU A 333 13.91 9.56 18.04
N PHE A 334 13.47 8.43 17.46
CA PHE A 334 14.36 7.30 17.19
C PHE A 334 15.31 7.53 16.00
N LEU A 335 15.12 8.61 15.23
CA LEU A 335 16.06 9.06 14.19
C LEU A 335 17.45 9.46 14.75
N GLU A 336 17.58 9.63 16.07
CA GLU A 336 18.84 9.94 16.75
C GLU A 336 19.08 9.01 17.94
N ARG A 337 20.15 8.20 17.90
CA ARG A 337 20.62 7.44 19.06
C ARG A 337 21.54 8.29 19.93
N SER A 338 21.41 8.19 21.26
CA SER A 338 22.31 8.86 22.21
C SER A 338 23.38 7.91 22.76
N GLU A 339 24.62 8.08 22.31
CA GLU A 339 25.78 7.29 22.79
C GLU A 339 26.83 8.22 23.41
N GLY A 340 27.25 7.93 24.66
CA GLY A 340 28.26 8.72 25.37
C GLY A 340 27.92 10.21 25.58
N GLY A 341 26.64 10.59 25.48
CA GLY A 341 26.20 11.99 25.53
C GLY A 341 26.32 12.74 24.19
N ARG A 342 26.55 12.04 23.08
CA ARG A 342 26.47 12.56 21.70
C ARG A 342 25.25 11.96 21.00
N TYR A 343 24.72 12.67 20.01
CA TYR A 343 23.64 12.18 19.15
C TYR A 343 24.24 11.66 17.83
N ILE A 344 23.80 10.48 17.41
CA ILE A 344 24.23 9.78 16.19
C ILE A 344 22.98 9.54 15.33
N LYS A 345 23.08 9.73 13.99
CA LYS A 345 21.99 9.40 13.05
C LYS A 345 21.60 7.91 13.17
N ALA A 346 20.31 7.61 13.02
CA ALA A 346 19.83 6.23 12.91
C ALA A 346 20.23 5.58 11.58
N ASP A 347 20.20 4.25 11.54
CA ASP A 347 20.73 3.43 10.43
C ASP A 347 19.99 3.67 9.09
N ILE A 348 18.70 4.08 9.15
CA ILE A 348 17.87 4.42 7.98
C ILE A 348 18.45 5.54 7.10
N PHE A 349 19.28 6.42 7.66
CA PHE A 349 19.94 7.50 6.89
C PHE A 349 21.06 6.98 5.98
N ASP A 350 21.53 5.74 6.17
CA ASP A 350 22.62 5.10 5.44
C ASP A 350 22.09 3.99 4.51
N HIS A 351 21.30 3.06 5.06
CA HIS A 351 20.78 1.89 4.32
C HIS A 351 19.30 1.59 4.66
N PRO A 352 18.61 0.80 3.82
CA PRO A 352 17.30 0.24 4.13
C PRO A 352 17.23 -0.49 5.46
N THR A 353 16.26 -0.09 6.29
CA THR A 353 15.95 -0.74 7.58
C THR A 353 14.58 -1.43 7.59
N ALA A 354 13.80 -1.29 6.52
CA ALA A 354 12.46 -1.89 6.39
C ALA A 354 12.50 -3.37 5.97
N PHE A 355 13.57 -3.81 5.28
CA PHE A 355 13.78 -5.18 4.83
C PHE A 355 15.26 -5.56 4.93
N ALA A 356 15.55 -6.86 4.97
CA ALA A 356 16.93 -7.35 4.98
C ALA A 356 17.53 -7.32 3.57
N LEU A 357 18.49 -6.42 3.33
CA LEU A 357 19.26 -6.36 2.08
C LEU A 357 20.18 -7.58 1.86
N THR A 358 20.66 -8.17 2.95
CA THR A 358 21.57 -9.32 2.88
C THR A 358 20.75 -10.58 2.65
N GLU A 359 20.68 -11.02 1.39
CA GLU A 359 20.45 -12.44 1.13
C GLU A 359 21.51 -13.24 1.89
N SER A 360 21.07 -14.19 2.72
CA SER A 360 21.93 -14.92 3.64
C SER A 360 22.89 -15.83 2.88
N VAL A 361 24.07 -15.30 2.55
CA VAL A 361 25.18 -16.01 1.91
C VAL A 361 25.59 -17.18 2.81
N ALA A 362 25.18 -18.38 2.44
CA ALA A 362 25.59 -19.59 3.11
C ALA A 362 26.98 -20.02 2.62
N ALA A 363 27.88 -20.34 3.54
CA ALA A 363 29.15 -20.99 3.21
C ALA A 363 29.02 -22.53 3.14
N ASP A 364 28.09 -23.10 3.91
CA ASP A 364 27.87 -24.54 4.05
C ASP A 364 26.42 -24.95 3.72
N PRO A 365 26.15 -26.18 3.23
CA PRO A 365 24.79 -26.75 3.10
C PRO A 365 23.98 -26.71 4.40
N SER A 366 24.65 -26.77 5.56
CA SER A 366 24.02 -26.63 6.88
C SER A 366 23.49 -25.21 7.15
N GLU A 367 24.20 -24.20 6.65
CA GLU A 367 23.81 -22.80 6.76
C GLU A 367 22.72 -22.45 5.73
N ALA A 368 22.82 -23.01 4.51
CA ALA A 368 21.77 -22.89 3.48
C ALA A 368 20.44 -23.51 3.96
N LEU A 369 20.48 -24.66 4.64
CA LEU A 369 19.31 -25.26 5.28
C LEU A 369 18.72 -24.30 6.34
N CYS A 370 19.56 -23.69 7.19
CA CYS A 370 19.10 -22.74 8.20
C CYS A 370 18.49 -21.48 7.57
N ALA A 371 19.11 -20.93 6.51
CA ALA A 371 18.57 -19.83 5.72
C ALA A 371 17.19 -20.15 5.11
N SER A 372 17.05 -21.33 4.52
CA SER A 372 15.80 -21.81 3.93
C SER A 372 14.68 -21.91 4.98
N LEU A 373 14.98 -22.51 6.14
CA LEU A 373 14.06 -22.59 7.27
C LEU A 373 13.70 -21.23 7.87
N ASN A 374 14.65 -20.29 7.95
CA ASN A 374 14.40 -18.93 8.44
C ASN A 374 13.53 -18.09 7.47
N LYS A 375 13.60 -18.37 6.16
CA LYS A 375 12.87 -17.64 5.11
C LYS A 375 11.49 -18.22 4.80
N PHE A 376 11.34 -19.56 4.85
CA PHE A 376 10.13 -20.27 4.41
C PHE A 376 9.50 -21.18 5.46
N GLY A 377 10.24 -21.61 6.50
CA GLY A 377 9.79 -22.63 7.46
C GLY A 377 9.73 -24.07 6.90
N THR A 378 10.18 -24.26 5.65
CA THR A 378 10.30 -25.53 4.91
C THR A 378 11.72 -25.70 4.38
N VAL A 379 12.05 -26.89 3.88
CA VAL A 379 13.35 -27.18 3.24
C VAL A 379 13.24 -26.97 1.73
N GLU A 380 13.32 -25.71 1.29
CA GLU A 380 13.33 -25.38 -0.14
C GLU A 380 14.72 -25.63 -0.75
N LEU A 381 14.87 -26.74 -1.48
CA LEU A 381 16.11 -27.08 -2.19
C LEU A 381 16.45 -26.01 -3.25
N SER A 382 15.46 -25.56 -4.02
CA SER A 382 15.64 -24.54 -5.07
C SER A 382 16.29 -23.25 -4.54
N TYR A 383 15.93 -22.83 -3.33
CA TYR A 383 16.56 -21.70 -2.66
C TYR A 383 17.96 -22.04 -2.14
N MET A 384 18.17 -23.24 -1.58
CA MET A 384 19.49 -23.68 -1.11
C MET A 384 20.52 -23.74 -2.26
N THR A 385 20.13 -24.24 -3.43
CA THR A 385 20.95 -24.21 -4.66
C THR A 385 21.26 -22.78 -5.11
N SER A 386 20.32 -21.84 -4.93
CA SER A 386 20.57 -20.41 -5.25
C SER A 386 21.58 -19.73 -4.31
N LEU A 387 21.73 -20.24 -3.08
CA LEU A 387 22.75 -19.77 -2.13
C LEU A 387 24.12 -20.44 -2.34
N LEU A 388 24.15 -21.66 -2.89
CA LEU A 388 25.35 -22.47 -3.10
C LEU A 388 25.54 -22.83 -4.60
N PRO A 389 25.80 -21.84 -5.48
CA PRO A 389 25.91 -22.06 -6.92
C PRO A 389 27.10 -22.95 -7.35
N ASP A 390 28.04 -23.23 -6.43
CA ASP A 390 29.20 -24.10 -6.65
C ASP A 390 28.91 -25.59 -6.29
N MET A 391 27.69 -25.95 -5.87
CA MET A 391 27.29 -27.32 -5.50
C MET A 391 26.03 -27.80 -6.23
N GLU A 392 25.97 -29.09 -6.56
CA GLU A 392 24.75 -29.72 -7.07
C GLU A 392 23.78 -30.12 -5.94
N GLU A 393 22.48 -30.21 -6.25
CA GLU A 393 21.44 -30.65 -5.30
C GLU A 393 21.71 -32.04 -4.71
N SER A 394 22.33 -32.91 -5.51
CA SER A 394 22.84 -34.23 -5.11
C SER A 394 23.84 -34.16 -3.94
N ASP A 395 24.83 -33.26 -4.05
CA ASP A 395 25.85 -33.04 -3.01
C ASP A 395 25.28 -32.33 -1.77
N ILE A 396 24.33 -31.41 -1.97
CA ILE A 396 23.60 -30.75 -0.87
C ILE A 396 22.78 -31.77 -0.07
N LEU A 397 22.06 -32.67 -0.75
CA LEU A 397 21.31 -33.76 -0.11
C LEU A 397 22.25 -34.73 0.64
N ALA A 398 23.37 -35.13 0.03
CA ALA A 398 24.37 -35.99 0.67
C ALA A 398 25.01 -35.34 1.91
N ALA A 399 25.31 -34.04 1.85
CA ALA A 399 25.84 -33.27 2.98
C ALA A 399 24.83 -33.09 4.15
N LEU A 400 23.55 -33.36 3.90
CA LEU A 400 22.46 -33.24 4.87
C LEU A 400 21.78 -34.58 5.22
N GLU A 401 22.37 -35.71 4.79
CA GLU A 401 21.86 -37.06 5.10
C GLU A 401 21.68 -37.24 6.61
N GLY A 402 20.51 -37.74 7.01
CA GLY A 402 20.13 -37.93 8.41
C GLY A 402 19.68 -36.65 9.15
N ARG A 403 19.82 -35.46 8.57
CA ARG A 403 19.25 -34.20 9.10
C ARG A 403 17.95 -33.81 8.41
N ILE A 404 17.78 -34.15 7.15
CA ILE A 404 16.54 -33.99 6.38
C ILE A 404 16.08 -35.35 5.84
N PHE A 405 14.77 -35.50 5.71
CA PHE A 405 14.12 -36.68 5.15
C PHE A 405 13.03 -36.26 4.17
N PHE A 406 12.85 -37.04 3.10
CA PHE A 406 11.82 -36.80 2.10
C PHE A 406 10.48 -37.38 2.57
N ASN A 407 9.44 -36.56 2.63
CA ASN A 407 8.08 -36.99 2.94
C ASN A 407 7.27 -37.19 1.65
N PRO A 408 7.10 -38.43 1.15
CA PRO A 408 6.39 -38.70 -0.11
C PRO A 408 4.87 -38.44 -0.06
N ILE A 409 4.33 -38.12 1.12
CA ILE A 409 2.91 -37.74 1.30
C ILE A 409 2.73 -36.23 1.12
N ALA A 410 3.78 -35.45 1.41
CA ALA A 410 3.79 -33.99 1.26
C ALA A 410 4.60 -33.52 0.03
N ASP A 411 5.25 -34.44 -0.67
CA ASP A 411 6.17 -34.21 -1.81
C ASP A 411 7.29 -33.19 -1.50
N ALA A 412 7.76 -33.19 -0.24
CA ALA A 412 8.65 -32.16 0.29
C ALA A 412 9.68 -32.75 1.28
N TYR A 413 10.78 -32.01 1.50
CA TYR A 413 11.77 -32.35 2.52
C TYR A 413 11.40 -31.75 3.88
N GLU A 414 11.52 -32.55 4.93
CA GLU A 414 11.32 -32.14 6.32
C GLU A 414 12.60 -32.38 7.14
N ILE A 415 12.84 -31.53 8.15
CA ILE A 415 13.91 -31.75 9.15
C ILE A 415 13.60 -33.04 9.93
N ALA A 416 14.63 -33.81 10.29
CA ALA A 416 14.53 -34.97 11.18
C ALA A 416 13.65 -34.73 12.41
N ASP A 417 13.87 -33.64 13.13
CA ASP A 417 13.09 -33.26 14.33
C ASP A 417 11.58 -33.16 14.07
N ARG A 418 11.18 -32.66 12.90
CA ARG A 418 9.78 -32.52 12.49
C ARG A 418 9.24 -33.84 11.94
N PHE A 419 10.01 -34.49 11.07
CA PHE A 419 9.62 -35.73 10.39
C PHE A 419 9.45 -36.90 11.37
N ILE A 420 10.33 -37.01 12.37
CA ILE A 420 10.31 -38.05 13.41
C ILE A 420 9.34 -37.71 14.57
N SER A 421 8.81 -36.48 14.64
CA SER A 421 7.81 -36.11 15.67
C SER A 421 6.44 -36.77 15.45
N GLY A 422 5.68 -36.96 16.54
CA GLY A 422 4.30 -37.43 16.51
C GLY A 422 4.15 -38.95 16.36
N ASN A 423 3.10 -39.41 15.65
CA ASN A 423 2.83 -40.83 15.48
C ASN A 423 3.74 -41.46 14.41
N VAL A 424 4.97 -41.82 14.83
CA VAL A 424 5.99 -42.46 13.98
C VAL A 424 5.48 -43.74 13.31
N ILE A 425 4.66 -44.52 14.01
CA ILE A 425 4.13 -45.81 13.51
C ILE A 425 3.18 -45.55 12.32
N GLU A 426 2.19 -44.69 12.50
CA GLU A 426 1.22 -44.32 11.44
C GLU A 426 1.89 -43.60 10.26
N LYS A 427 2.93 -42.78 10.51
CA LYS A 427 3.79 -42.21 9.45
C LYS A 427 4.52 -43.31 8.68
N ALA A 428 5.14 -44.27 9.38
CA ALA A 428 5.88 -45.37 8.76
C ALA A 428 4.94 -46.27 7.93
N GLU A 429 3.77 -46.64 8.44
CA GLU A 429 2.76 -47.44 7.74
C GLU A 429 2.25 -46.76 6.45
N ARG A 430 1.96 -45.45 6.51
CA ARG A 430 1.54 -44.68 5.31
C ARG A 430 2.62 -44.64 4.25
N ILE A 431 3.89 -44.46 4.65
CA ILE A 431 5.01 -44.41 3.71
C ILE A 431 5.32 -45.81 3.16
N ASP A 432 5.28 -46.87 3.98
CA ASP A 432 5.45 -48.25 3.55
C ASP A 432 4.39 -48.66 2.51
N ALA A 433 3.13 -48.22 2.71
CA ALA A 433 2.05 -48.38 1.73
C ALA A 433 2.33 -47.63 0.42
N TRP A 434 2.77 -46.36 0.48
CA TRP A 434 3.11 -45.57 -0.71
C TRP A 434 4.30 -46.17 -1.50
N LEU A 435 5.26 -46.81 -0.81
CA LEU A 435 6.37 -47.54 -1.44
C LEU A 435 5.94 -48.80 -2.19
N LEU A 436 4.76 -49.38 -1.90
CA LEU A 436 4.23 -50.51 -2.69
C LEU A 436 3.87 -50.07 -4.12
N ASP A 437 3.33 -48.86 -4.26
CA ASP A 437 3.01 -48.25 -5.54
C ASP A 437 4.27 -47.66 -6.23
N HIS A 438 5.26 -47.20 -5.45
CA HIS A 438 6.47 -46.51 -5.93
C HIS A 438 7.81 -47.16 -5.47
N PRO A 439 8.08 -48.44 -5.82
CA PRO A 439 9.24 -49.19 -5.29
C PRO A 439 10.61 -48.67 -5.74
N GLY A 440 10.67 -47.76 -6.72
CA GLY A 440 11.90 -47.14 -7.20
C GLY A 440 12.46 -46.01 -6.32
N HIS A 441 11.68 -45.46 -5.38
CA HIS A 441 12.04 -44.19 -4.73
C HIS A 441 12.98 -44.36 -3.52
N GLU A 442 14.30 -44.25 -3.77
CA GLU A 442 15.32 -44.54 -2.75
C GLU A 442 15.28 -43.58 -1.53
N MET A 443 15.03 -42.29 -1.75
CA MET A 443 14.90 -41.30 -0.67
C MET A 443 13.74 -41.63 0.28
N ALA A 444 12.65 -42.21 -0.24
CA ALA A 444 11.52 -42.64 0.59
C ALA A 444 11.85 -43.90 1.41
N LYS A 445 12.72 -44.81 0.90
CA LYS A 445 13.24 -45.95 1.67
C LYS A 445 14.13 -45.50 2.82
N GLN A 446 15.00 -44.51 2.60
CA GLN A 446 15.84 -43.92 3.65
C GLN A 446 14.98 -43.27 4.75
N SER A 447 13.98 -42.48 4.35
CA SER A 447 13.04 -41.83 5.28
C SER A 447 12.23 -42.86 6.10
N LEU A 448 11.77 -43.93 5.46
CA LEU A 448 11.11 -45.06 6.11
C LEU A 448 12.04 -45.86 7.05
N ALA A 449 13.32 -46.03 6.69
CA ALA A 449 14.31 -46.66 7.56
C ALA A 449 14.56 -45.80 8.81
N ALA A 450 14.64 -44.48 8.67
CA ALA A 450 14.76 -43.54 9.79
C ALA A 450 13.53 -43.57 10.72
N LEU A 451 12.31 -43.57 10.18
CA LEU A 451 11.10 -43.75 10.99
C LEU A 451 11.11 -45.10 11.72
N ARG A 452 11.44 -46.20 11.03
CA ARG A 452 11.53 -47.54 11.66
C ARG A 452 12.59 -47.61 12.76
N ALA A 453 13.71 -46.90 12.63
CA ALA A 453 14.74 -46.77 13.66
C ALA A 453 14.28 -45.91 14.86
N ALA A 454 13.31 -45.02 14.65
CA ALA A 454 12.74 -44.14 15.68
C ALA A 454 11.44 -44.68 16.31
N ILE A 455 10.97 -45.87 15.95
CA ILE A 455 9.83 -46.51 16.62
C ILE A 455 10.22 -46.82 18.07
N PRO A 456 9.50 -46.29 19.09
CA PRO A 456 9.79 -46.58 20.48
C PRO A 456 9.52 -48.06 20.82
N THR A 457 10.25 -48.61 21.78
CA THR A 457 10.03 -49.97 22.26
C THR A 457 8.59 -50.16 22.74
N PRO A 458 7.80 -51.11 22.19
CA PRO A 458 6.43 -51.34 22.61
C PRO A 458 6.35 -51.68 24.10
N ILE A 459 5.55 -50.91 24.85
CA ILE A 459 5.35 -51.13 26.29
C ILE A 459 4.46 -52.38 26.46
N PRO A 460 4.90 -53.42 27.20
CA PRO A 460 4.08 -54.60 27.40
C PRO A 460 2.94 -54.30 28.38
N PHE A 461 1.79 -54.97 28.21
CA PHE A 461 0.59 -54.74 29.02
C PHE A 461 0.81 -54.90 30.54
N ALA A 462 1.79 -55.70 30.96
CA ALA A 462 2.12 -55.90 32.37
C ALA A 462 2.83 -54.70 33.03
N ASP A 463 3.45 -53.81 32.24
CA ASP A 463 4.13 -52.60 32.70
C ASP A 463 3.21 -51.36 32.63
N LEU A 464 1.96 -51.54 32.18
CA LEU A 464 0.95 -50.48 32.11
C LEU A 464 0.02 -50.54 33.33
N ASP A 465 0.14 -49.55 34.20
CA ASP A 465 -0.84 -49.30 35.27
C ASP A 465 -1.93 -48.34 34.76
N PHE A 466 -3.18 -48.53 35.20
CA PHE A 466 -4.36 -47.84 34.67
C PHE A 466 -5.30 -47.36 35.76
N ASN A 467 -5.56 -46.05 35.80
CA ASN A 467 -6.60 -45.47 36.64
C ASN A 467 -7.94 -45.34 35.90
N LEU A 468 -9.04 -45.25 36.65
CA LEU A 468 -10.32 -44.82 36.08
C LEU A 468 -10.29 -43.30 35.88
N GLY A 469 -10.51 -42.83 34.66
CA GLY A 469 -10.41 -41.41 34.28
C GLY A 469 -9.28 -41.07 33.30
N GLU A 470 -8.45 -42.05 32.92
CA GLU A 470 -7.46 -41.93 31.84
C GLU A 470 -8.11 -41.54 30.50
N ARG A 471 -7.88 -40.29 30.06
CA ARG A 471 -8.53 -39.68 28.88
C ARG A 471 -8.37 -40.45 27.57
N TRP A 472 -7.30 -41.23 27.43
CA TRP A 472 -6.99 -42.02 26.23
C TRP A 472 -7.75 -43.36 26.19
N ILE A 473 -8.32 -43.81 27.31
CA ILE A 473 -9.17 -45.01 27.36
C ILE A 473 -10.58 -44.62 26.88
N PRO A 474 -11.10 -45.23 25.79
CA PRO A 474 -12.41 -44.86 25.27
C PRO A 474 -13.54 -45.14 26.29
N ALA A 475 -14.48 -44.20 26.47
CA ALA A 475 -15.59 -44.33 27.42
C ALA A 475 -16.41 -45.64 27.28
N LYS A 476 -16.46 -46.22 26.07
CA LYS A 476 -17.08 -47.54 25.81
C LYS A 476 -16.41 -48.71 26.55
N VAL A 477 -15.14 -48.58 26.93
CA VAL A 477 -14.40 -49.55 27.75
C VAL A 477 -14.84 -49.42 29.21
N TYR A 478 -14.89 -48.19 29.75
CA TYR A 478 -15.42 -47.93 31.09
C TYR A 478 -16.88 -48.35 31.25
N ALA A 479 -17.73 -48.13 30.23
CA ALA A 479 -19.12 -48.62 30.23
C ALA A 479 -19.17 -50.15 30.37
N ARG A 480 -18.40 -50.91 29.58
CA ARG A 480 -18.34 -52.37 29.68
C ARG A 480 -17.84 -52.85 31.04
N PHE A 481 -16.79 -52.22 31.58
CA PHE A 481 -16.24 -52.54 32.89
C PHE A 481 -17.24 -52.27 34.02
N ALA A 482 -17.93 -51.13 33.98
CA ALA A 482 -18.96 -50.78 34.96
C ALA A 482 -20.16 -51.73 34.87
N SER A 483 -20.63 -52.07 33.66
CA SER A 483 -21.77 -52.99 33.49
C SER A 483 -21.47 -54.40 34.01
N ASP A 484 -20.24 -54.89 33.84
CA ASP A 484 -19.79 -56.18 34.37
C ASP A 484 -19.62 -56.14 35.92
N LEU A 485 -18.98 -55.08 36.44
CA LEU A 485 -18.74 -54.90 37.88
C LEU A 485 -20.02 -54.76 38.72
N PHE A 486 -21.06 -54.10 38.19
CA PHE A 486 -22.32 -53.84 38.90
C PHE A 486 -23.47 -54.79 38.52
N GLY A 487 -23.33 -55.55 37.43
CA GLY A 487 -24.35 -56.48 36.93
C GLY A 487 -25.60 -55.79 36.36
N THR A 488 -25.44 -54.57 35.85
CA THR A 488 -26.51 -53.66 35.39
C THR A 488 -26.00 -52.80 34.25
N ASP A 489 -26.83 -52.41 33.28
CA ASP A 489 -26.32 -51.57 32.19
C ASP A 489 -25.95 -50.16 32.67
N VAL A 490 -24.73 -49.72 32.34
CA VAL A 490 -24.16 -48.42 32.69
C VAL A 490 -23.58 -47.75 31.45
N GLY A 491 -24.27 -46.71 30.99
CA GLY A 491 -23.73 -45.79 30.00
C GLY A 491 -22.66 -44.89 30.62
N VAL A 492 -21.52 -44.74 29.93
CA VAL A 492 -20.46 -43.78 30.28
C VAL A 492 -20.25 -42.86 29.09
N SER A 493 -20.41 -41.56 29.33
CA SER A 493 -20.19 -40.49 28.36
C SER A 493 -19.12 -39.53 28.89
N TYR A 494 -18.06 -39.31 28.12
CA TYR A 494 -17.02 -38.34 28.45
C TYR A 494 -17.32 -37.00 27.77
N LEU A 495 -17.22 -35.89 28.51
CA LEU A 495 -17.39 -34.52 28.01
C LEU A 495 -16.02 -33.82 27.96
N PRO A 496 -15.38 -33.69 26.77
CA PRO A 496 -14.03 -33.13 26.65
C PRO A 496 -13.90 -31.67 27.11
N GLU A 497 -15.00 -30.91 27.10
CA GLU A 497 -15.04 -29.49 27.49
C GLU A 497 -14.91 -29.28 29.01
N MET A 498 -15.31 -30.28 29.81
CA MET A 498 -15.29 -30.20 31.28
C MET A 498 -14.32 -31.22 31.92
N ASP A 499 -13.75 -32.13 31.12
CA ASP A 499 -12.95 -33.28 31.59
C ASP A 499 -13.73 -34.26 32.50
N GLU A 500 -15.06 -34.29 32.36
CA GLU A 500 -15.96 -35.08 33.20
C GLU A 500 -16.49 -36.34 32.51
N TYR A 501 -16.58 -37.43 33.28
CA TYR A 501 -17.23 -38.68 32.89
C TYR A 501 -18.63 -38.77 33.52
N ILE A 502 -19.67 -38.59 32.71
CA ILE A 502 -21.07 -38.74 33.11
C ILE A 502 -21.48 -40.22 33.07
N LEU A 503 -21.98 -40.71 34.21
CA LEU A 503 -22.48 -42.07 34.41
C LEU A 503 -24.02 -42.08 34.38
N SER A 504 -24.60 -42.75 33.38
CA SER A 504 -26.05 -42.98 33.28
C SER A 504 -26.39 -44.45 33.55
N CYS A 505 -27.21 -44.73 34.55
CA CYS A 505 -27.65 -46.09 34.88
C CYS A 505 -29.12 -46.08 35.31
N ASP A 506 -29.95 -46.81 34.56
CA ASP A 506 -31.41 -46.83 34.73
C ASP A 506 -31.88 -47.76 35.87
N GLN A 507 -31.05 -48.73 36.28
CA GLN A 507 -31.38 -49.72 37.30
C GLN A 507 -30.31 -49.77 38.40
N LYS A 508 -30.48 -48.97 39.45
CA LYS A 508 -29.51 -48.87 40.55
C LYS A 508 -29.63 -50.04 41.54
N ASN A 509 -28.78 -51.05 41.36
CA ASN A 509 -28.70 -52.27 42.18
C ASN A 509 -28.27 -52.00 43.64
N GLN A 510 -28.63 -52.88 44.59
CA GLN A 510 -28.22 -52.78 46.00
C GLN A 510 -26.70 -52.80 46.20
N ALA A 511 -25.95 -53.51 45.34
CA ALA A 511 -24.48 -53.51 45.39
C ALA A 511 -23.90 -52.11 45.20
N ILE A 512 -24.48 -51.30 44.30
CA ILE A 512 -24.08 -49.91 44.10
C ILE A 512 -24.33 -49.13 45.40
N TRP A 513 -25.55 -49.20 45.95
CA TRP A 513 -25.95 -48.43 47.14
C TRP A 513 -25.27 -48.81 48.47
N HIS A 514 -24.84 -50.06 48.64
CA HIS A 514 -24.32 -50.55 49.93
C HIS A 514 -22.86 -51.01 49.93
N THR A 515 -22.26 -51.26 48.77
CA THR A 515 -20.88 -51.76 48.67
C THR A 515 -19.92 -50.74 48.05
N TYR A 516 -20.38 -49.96 47.07
CA TYR A 516 -19.51 -49.08 46.28
C TYR A 516 -19.83 -47.57 46.44
N ALA A 517 -21.05 -47.20 46.81
CA ALA A 517 -21.40 -45.81 47.08
C ALA A 517 -20.80 -45.34 48.43
N VAL A 518 -19.88 -44.38 48.36
CA VAL A 518 -19.47 -43.58 49.52
C VAL A 518 -20.52 -42.50 49.74
N GLN A 519 -21.04 -42.36 50.97
CA GLN A 519 -21.81 -41.19 51.36
C GLN A 519 -20.85 -40.02 51.61
N GLY A 520 -20.88 -39.03 50.70
CA GLY A 520 -20.27 -37.70 50.86
C GLY A 520 -21.25 -36.70 51.46
#